data_AF-A0A5Y4MVT0-F1
#
_entry.id   AF-A0A5Y4MVT0-F1
#
_cell.length_a   1.000
_cell.length_b   1.000
_cell.length_c   1.000
_cell.angle_alpha   90.00
_cell.angle_beta   90.00
_cell.angle_gamma   90.00
#
_symmetry.space_group_name_H-M   'P 1'
#
loop_
_entity.id
_entity.type
_entity.pdbx_description
1 polymer ?
#
loop_
_entity_poly.entity_id
_entity_poly.type
_entity_poly.pdbx_seq_one_letter_code
_entity_poly.pdbx_strand_id
1 'polypeptide(L)'
;MKTYQGTHGVHILEYQSKINKLLCYLTNRYRRLMAVRVDLHYPKIVDSGDNICCFPNLEPGVISRMRESLRAKLEADRTRKVREDKRIYRCPLFIIWAKEYS
;
A
#
# COMPACT_ATOMS: atom_id res chain seq x y z
N MET A 1 14.50 18.71 6.52
CA MET A 1 13.59 17.57 6.79
C MET A 1 14.30 16.64 7.77
N LYS A 2 13.68 16.25 8.89
CA LYS A 2 14.32 15.32 9.84
C LYS A 2 14.18 13.90 9.32
N THR A 3 15.28 13.18 9.23
CA THR A 3 15.34 11.79 8.79
C THR A 3 15.79 10.88 9.92
N TYR A 4 15.52 9.58 9.80
CA TYR A 4 16.04 8.55 10.69
C TYR A 4 16.56 7.37 9.87
N GLN A 5 17.56 6.67 10.40
CA GLN A 5 18.09 5.47 9.79
C GLN A 5 17.19 4.28 10.15
N GLY A 6 16.46 3.75 9.18
CA GLY A 6 15.74 2.50 9.31
C GLY A 6 16.55 1.31 8.83
N THR A 7 15.97 0.11 9.00
CA THR A 7 16.55 -1.14 8.51
C THR A 7 16.61 -1.24 6.97
N HIS A 8 15.81 -0.43 6.26
CA HIS A 8 15.66 -0.47 4.81
C HIS A 8 16.05 0.85 4.13
N GLY A 9 16.80 1.71 4.84
CA GLY A 9 17.27 3.00 4.31
C GLY A 9 16.96 4.18 5.21
N VAL A 10 17.26 5.37 4.69
CA VAL A 10 16.93 6.64 5.34
C VAL A 10 15.46 6.95 5.10
N HIS A 11 14.73 7.23 6.17
CA HIS A 11 13.30 7.51 6.11
C HIS A 11 12.97 8.86 6.74
N ILE A 12 11.86 9.44 6.31
CA ILE A 12 11.38 10.73 6.82
C ILE A 12 10.65 10.54 8.15
N LEU A 13 11.11 11.25 9.19
CA LEU A 13 10.58 11.14 10.56
C LEU A 13 9.11 11.57 10.65
N GLU A 14 8.69 12.56 9.87
CA GLU A 14 7.31 13.05 9.87
C GLU A 14 6.33 11.96 9.41
N TYR A 15 6.70 11.17 8.41
CA TYR A 15 5.86 10.08 7.89
C TYR A 15 5.71 8.98 8.95
N GLN A 16 6.81 8.61 9.62
CA GLN A 16 6.77 7.68 10.73
C GLN A 16 5.84 8.16 11.85
N SER A 17 5.90 9.45 12.22
CA SER A 17 5.02 10.01 13.25
C SER A 17 3.54 9.90 12.86
N LYS A 18 3.19 10.20 11.60
CA LYS A 18 1.81 10.07 11.10
C LYS A 18 1.34 8.61 11.07
N ILE A 19 2.20 7.68 10.64
CA ILE A 19 1.92 6.24 10.64
C ILE A 19 1.67 5.75 12.07
N ASN A 20 2.53 6.10 13.01
CA ASN A 20 2.39 5.70 14.41
C ASN A 20 1.10 6.23 15.04
N LYS A 21 0.74 7.49 14.78
CA LYS A 21 -0.54 8.07 15.26
C LYS A 21 -1.75 7.29 14.73
N LEU A 22 -1.74 6.94 13.43
CA LEU A 22 -2.80 6.14 12.83
C LEU A 22 -2.86 4.73 13.44
N LEU A 23 -1.72 4.06 13.59
CA LEU A 23 -1.65 2.72 14.17
C LEU A 23 -2.16 2.71 15.62
N CYS A 24 -1.74 3.66 16.46
CA CYS A 24 -2.26 3.80 17.82
C CYS A 24 -3.79 3.94 17.84
N TYR A 25 -4.35 4.79 16.98
CA TYR A 25 -5.79 4.98 16.88
C TYR A 25 -6.51 3.69 16.45
N LEU A 26 -5.99 2.98 15.44
CA LEU A 26 -6.59 1.75 14.93
C LEU A 26 -6.51 0.60 15.93
N THR A 27 -5.40 0.44 16.63
CA THR A 27 -5.22 -0.60 17.65
C THR A 27 -6.17 -0.39 18.84
N ASN A 28 -6.41 0.86 19.23
CA ASN A 28 -7.38 1.18 20.29
C ASN A 28 -8.84 0.93 19.85
N ARG A 29 -9.14 1.13 18.56
CA ARG A 29 -10.51 1.01 18.04
C ARG A 29 -10.90 -0.41 17.63
N TYR A 30 -9.96 -1.21 17.13
CA TYR A 30 -10.23 -2.53 16.56
C TYR A 30 -9.47 -3.64 17.30
N ARG A 31 -10.22 -4.61 17.83
CA ARG A 31 -9.63 -5.78 18.52
C ARG A 31 -8.78 -6.68 17.61
N ARG A 32 -9.08 -6.72 16.31
CA ARG A 32 -8.34 -7.50 15.31
C ARG A 32 -7.92 -6.58 14.18
N LEU A 33 -6.62 -6.36 14.06
CA LEU A 33 -6.02 -5.50 13.05
C LEU A 33 -4.96 -6.31 12.27
N MET A 34 -4.94 -6.14 10.95
CA MET A 34 -3.87 -6.62 10.09
C MET A 34 -3.19 -5.41 9.47
N ALA A 35 -1.88 -5.29 9.67
CA ALA A 35 -1.06 -4.27 9.05
C ALA A 35 -0.19 -4.91 7.97
N VAL A 36 -0.21 -4.35 6.76
CA VAL A 36 0.64 -4.77 5.64
C VAL A 36 1.40 -3.56 5.14
N ARG A 37 2.73 -3.65 5.12
CA ARG A 37 3.60 -2.68 4.48
C ARG A 37 3.95 -3.18 3.09
N VAL A 38 3.90 -2.27 2.11
CA VAL A 38 4.30 -2.55 0.74
C VAL A 38 5.23 -1.43 0.28
N ASP A 39 6.44 -1.79 -0.13
CA ASP A 39 7.39 -0.85 -0.71
C ASP A 39 7.24 -0.91 -2.24
N LEU A 40 6.66 0.15 -2.81
CA LEU A 40 6.38 0.23 -4.24
C LEU A 40 7.55 0.91 -4.96
N HIS A 41 8.11 0.23 -5.95
CA HIS A 41 9.13 0.76 -6.84
C HIS A 41 8.65 0.63 -8.29
N TYR A 42 9.03 1.60 -9.13
CA TYR A 42 8.88 1.41 -10.56
C TYR A 42 9.78 0.26 -11.02
N PRO A 43 9.34 -0.54 -12.01
CA PRO A 43 10.18 -1.59 -12.56
C PRO A 43 11.46 -0.96 -13.11
N LYS A 44 12.60 -1.58 -12.79
CA LYS A 44 13.88 -1.17 -13.39
C LYS A 44 13.84 -1.54 -14.86
N ILE A 45 14.08 -0.55 -15.71
CA ILE A 45 14.31 -0.77 -17.13
C ILE A 45 15.73 -1.35 -17.23
N VAL A 46 15.82 -2.65 -17.51
CA VAL A 46 17.11 -3.31 -17.73
C VAL A 46 17.34 -3.34 -19.24
N ASP A 47 18.32 -2.58 -19.71
CA ASP A 47 18.72 -2.59 -21.11
C ASP A 47 19.66 -3.79 -21.36
N SER A 48 19.07 -4.96 -21.58
CA SER A 48 19.78 -6.21 -21.88
C SER A 48 19.65 -6.63 -23.35
N GLY A 49 19.28 -5.71 -24.24
CA GLY A 49 19.06 -6.00 -25.66
C GLY A 49 17.68 -6.55 -26.00
N ASP A 50 16.83 -6.82 -25.00
CA ASP A 50 15.41 -7.14 -25.17
C ASP A 50 14.55 -5.86 -25.07
N ASN A 51 13.62 -5.69 -26.02
CA ASN A 51 12.67 -4.58 -25.98
C ASN A 51 11.62 -4.81 -24.89
N ILE A 52 11.41 -3.80 -24.04
CA ILE A 52 10.36 -3.83 -23.02
C ILE A 52 8.99 -3.88 -23.69
N CYS A 53 8.20 -4.92 -23.41
CA CYS A 53 6.87 -5.08 -24.01
C CYS A 53 5.87 -4.00 -23.57
N CYS A 54 6.01 -3.45 -22.35
CA CYS A 54 5.08 -2.47 -21.78
C CYS A 54 5.81 -1.44 -20.92
N PHE A 55 5.68 -0.15 -21.24
CA PHE A 55 6.15 0.93 -20.38
C PHE A 55 5.16 1.16 -19.21
N PRO A 56 5.64 1.36 -17.97
CA PRO A 56 4.77 1.72 -16.87
C PRO A 56 4.12 3.07 -17.16
N ASN A 57 2.83 3.20 -16.84
CA ASN A 57 2.17 4.49 -16.91
C ASN A 57 2.69 5.40 -15.77
N LEU A 58 3.56 6.33 -16.13
CA LEU A 58 4.19 7.31 -15.24
C LEU A 58 3.32 8.56 -15.00
N GLU A 59 2.13 8.64 -15.59
CA GLU A 59 1.20 9.75 -15.37
C GLU A 59 0.89 9.88 -13.87
N PRO A 60 0.70 11.12 -13.37
CA PRO A 60 0.30 11.38 -12.00
C PRO A 60 -0.88 10.50 -11.54
N GLY A 61 -0.92 10.18 -10.25
CA GLY A 61 -1.99 9.37 -9.67
C GLY A 61 -1.75 7.85 -9.69
N VAL A 62 -0.51 7.40 -9.82
CA VAL A 62 -0.14 5.97 -9.72
C VAL A 62 -0.66 5.34 -8.43
N ILE A 63 -0.49 6.03 -7.29
CA ILE A 63 -0.98 5.54 -5.99
C ILE A 63 -2.51 5.51 -5.94
N SER A 64 -3.19 6.47 -6.57
CA SER A 64 -4.65 6.47 -6.68
C SER A 64 -5.14 5.26 -7.48
N ARG A 65 -4.51 4.97 -8.64
CA ARG A 65 -4.81 3.78 -9.45
C ARG A 65 -4.57 2.49 -8.64
N MET A 66 -3.46 2.41 -7.92
CA MET A 66 -3.16 1.28 -7.04
C MET A 66 -4.22 1.10 -5.94
N ARG A 67 -4.62 2.20 -5.28
CA ARG A 67 -5.66 2.20 -4.25
C ARG A 67 -7.01 1.72 -4.77
N GLU A 68 -7.47 2.26 -5.90
CA GLU A 68 -8.76 1.86 -6.47
C GLU A 68 -8.72 0.42 -7.00
N SER A 69 -7.61 -0.02 -7.60
CA SER A 69 -7.42 -1.41 -7.99
C SER A 69 -7.48 -2.37 -6.80
N LEU A 70 -6.84 -2.01 -5.67
CA LEU A 70 -6.88 -2.81 -4.45
C LEU A 70 -8.30 -2.90 -3.88
N ARG A 71 -9.02 -1.78 -3.83
CA ARG A 71 -10.44 -1.76 -3.40
C ARG A 71 -11.31 -2.65 -4.27
N ALA A 72 -11.18 -2.54 -5.59
CA ALA A 72 -11.93 -3.36 -6.53
C ALA A 72 -11.67 -4.86 -6.32
N LYS A 73 -10.41 -5.26 -6.10
CA LYS A 73 -10.05 -6.64 -5.80
C LYS A 73 -10.65 -7.15 -4.49
N LEU A 74 -10.67 -6.32 -3.44
CA LEU A 74 -11.29 -6.69 -2.16
C LEU A 74 -12.80 -6.84 -2.26
N GLU A 75 -13.48 -5.95 -3.00
CA GLU A 75 -14.92 -6.09 -3.24
C GLU A 75 -15.24 -7.33 -4.07
N ALA A 76 -14.46 -7.61 -5.13
CA ALA A 76 -14.61 -8.83 -5.92
C ALA A 76 -14.40 -10.10 -5.07
N ASP A 77 -13.37 -10.14 -4.23
CA ASP A 77 -13.13 -11.25 -3.31
C ASP A 77 -14.28 -11.42 -2.30
N ARG A 78 -14.82 -10.30 -1.80
CA ARG A 78 -15.99 -10.30 -0.92
C ARG A 78 -17.20 -10.89 -1.62
N THR A 79 -17.53 -10.44 -2.84
CA THR A 79 -18.65 -10.98 -3.63
C THR A 79 -18.48 -12.48 -3.89
N ARG A 80 -17.27 -12.92 -4.22
CA ARG A 80 -16.97 -14.35 -4.40
C ARG A 80 -17.21 -15.15 -3.12
N LYS A 81 -16.74 -14.66 -1.97
CA LYS A 81 -16.97 -15.33 -0.67
C LYS A 81 -18.45 -15.43 -0.30
N VAL A 82 -19.27 -14.42 -0.64
CA VAL A 82 -20.73 -14.49 -0.43
C VAL A 82 -21.34 -15.61 -1.29
N ARG A 83 -20.93 -15.70 -2.57
CA ARG A 83 -21.42 -16.76 -3.47
C ARG A 83 -21.06 -18.16 -2.99
N GLU A 84 -19.93 -18.31 -2.32
CA GLU A 84 -19.44 -19.57 -1.76
C GLU A 84 -19.97 -19.87 -0.34
N ASP A 85 -20.93 -19.07 0.16
CA ASP A 85 -21.49 -19.15 1.53
C ASP A 85 -20.43 -19.11 2.65
N LYS A 86 -19.31 -18.43 2.39
CA LYS A 86 -18.24 -18.24 3.37
C LYS A 86 -18.57 -17.08 4.30
N ARG A 87 -18.28 -17.23 5.60
CA ARG A 87 -18.48 -16.17 6.59
C ARG A 87 -17.61 -14.95 6.28
N ILE A 88 -18.23 -13.78 6.17
CA ILE A 88 -17.56 -12.49 5.91
C ILE A 88 -17.73 -11.57 7.11
N TYR A 89 -16.64 -10.93 7.52
CA TYR A 89 -16.64 -9.84 8.49
C TYR A 89 -16.43 -8.50 7.80
N ARG A 90 -16.99 -7.44 8.38
CA ARG A 90 -16.71 -6.07 7.93
C ARG A 90 -15.26 -5.72 8.26
N CYS A 91 -14.42 -5.58 7.23
CA CYS A 91 -13.02 -5.17 7.35
C CYS A 91 -12.81 -3.81 6.67
N PRO A 92 -12.77 -2.70 7.42
CA PRO A 92 -12.43 -1.40 6.86
C PRO A 92 -10.96 -1.37 6.41
N LEU A 93 -10.73 -0.84 5.21
CA LEU A 93 -9.39 -0.67 4.65
C LEU A 93 -8.87 0.74 4.95
N PHE A 94 -7.72 0.83 5.62
CA PHE A 94 -7.01 2.07 5.87
C PHE A 94 -5.70 2.06 5.07
N ILE A 95 -5.49 3.08 4.24
CA ILE A 95 -4.26 3.24 3.45
C ILE A 95 -3.62 4.56 3.83
N ILE A 96 -2.39 4.47 4.30
CA ILE A 96 -1.46 5.58 4.44
C ILE A 96 -0.30 5.32 3.49
N TRP A 97 0.11 6.35 2.76
CA TRP A 97 1.25 6.26 1.85
C TRP A 97 2.08 7.53 1.95
N ALA A 98 3.35 7.38 1.65
CA ALA A 98 4.27 8.48 1.48
C ALA A 98 5.20 8.15 0.32
N LYS A 99 5.64 9.19 -0.39
CA LYS A 99 6.72 9.07 -1.36
C LYS A 99 8.01 9.41 -0.62
N GLU A 100 8.81 8.39 -0.32
CA GLU A 100 10.17 8.59 0.16
C GLU A 100 11.00 9.10 -1.03
N TYR A 101 11.74 10.20 -0.81
CA TYR A 101 12.72 10.69 -1.76
C TYR A 101 14.07 10.19 -1.27
N SER A 102 14.64 9.21 -1.97
CA SER A 102 16.01 8.72 -1.77
C SER A 102 16.98 9.45 -2.68
#